data_AF-A0A818EV07-F1
#
_entry.id   AF-A0A818EV07-F1
#
_cell.length_a   1.000
_cell.length_b   1.000
_cell.length_c   1.000
_cell.angle_alpha   90.00
_cell.angle_beta   90.00
_cell.angle_gamma   90.00
#
_symmetry.space_group_name_H-M   'P 1'
#
loop_
_entity.id
_entity.type
_entity.pdbx_description
1 polymer ?
#
loop_
_entity_poly.entity_id
_entity_poly.type
_entity_poly.pdbx_seq_one_letter_code
_entity_poly.pdbx_strand_id
1 'polypeptide(L)'
;MTNTDLRQRRRKEDQSSTSVENLSKQPKKTYRQYVIIFCIIIISSVLLITIVNQLKFFFIHDEISDDKYYPSEILYLFRKHDRDNDNYLSLDEFEPIASQLGQKKVPTDYIQPILNTDQLVTIDAFFEPLNFSTMTKDFRHTYFTNLDELQSLKLWKQPYVSRLNFAARHFKSFLPKKSIEIGKPYWIIEGTKHQFAEHLPANRYYPPDVSHEHIIIHRLLSMFHPRPFIFTRFPPQGTAAVVRARHGSLLDIYFR
;
A
#
# COMPACT_ATOMS: atom_id res chain seq x y z
N MET A 1 -32.16 -91.05 -71.80
CA MET A 1 -33.05 -89.87 -71.97
C MET A 1 -34.11 -89.92 -70.89
N THR A 2 -33.91 -89.17 -69.80
CA THR A 2 -34.78 -89.17 -68.62
C THR A 2 -34.89 -87.72 -68.11
N ASN A 3 -36.13 -87.29 -67.94
CA ASN A 3 -36.62 -85.92 -67.71
C ASN A 3 -36.30 -85.35 -66.31
N THR A 4 -35.04 -85.37 -65.88
CA THR A 4 -34.64 -84.82 -64.57
C THR A 4 -33.64 -83.67 -64.66
N ASP A 5 -33.08 -83.37 -65.84
CA ASP A 5 -31.99 -82.40 -65.99
C ASP A 5 -32.42 -81.00 -66.50
N LEU A 6 -33.71 -80.81 -66.80
CA LEU A 6 -34.26 -79.52 -67.27
C LEU A 6 -34.94 -78.68 -66.17
N ARG A 7 -35.09 -79.22 -64.95
CA ARG A 7 -35.70 -78.48 -63.82
C ARG A 7 -34.69 -77.77 -62.92
N GLN A 8 -33.39 -78.05 -63.02
CA GLN A 8 -32.35 -77.36 -62.25
C GLN A 8 -31.74 -76.14 -62.95
N ARG A 9 -31.94 -75.97 -64.26
CA ARG A 9 -31.49 -74.76 -64.99
C ARG A 9 -32.45 -73.57 -64.87
N ARG A 10 -33.77 -73.77 -64.80
CA ARG A 10 -34.74 -72.66 -64.61
C ARG A 10 -34.76 -72.05 -63.21
N ARG A 11 -34.34 -72.78 -62.16
CA ARG A 11 -34.23 -72.21 -60.80
C ARG A 11 -33.00 -71.34 -60.58
N LYS A 12 -31.98 -71.41 -61.46
CA LYS A 12 -30.78 -70.58 -61.37
C LYS A 12 -30.88 -69.26 -62.17
N GLU A 13 -31.77 -69.17 -63.14
CA GLU A 13 -31.99 -67.92 -63.88
C GLU A 13 -32.89 -66.93 -63.10
N ASP A 14 -33.91 -67.43 -62.37
CA ASP A 14 -34.78 -66.58 -61.53
C ASP A 14 -34.15 -66.14 -60.18
N GLN A 15 -32.98 -66.69 -59.81
CA GLN A 15 -32.21 -66.25 -58.64
C GLN A 15 -31.03 -65.31 -58.98
N SER A 16 -30.77 -65.07 -60.27
CA SER A 16 -29.72 -64.16 -60.73
C SER A 16 -30.20 -62.74 -61.03
N SER A 17 -31.53 -62.53 -61.06
CA SER A 17 -32.17 -61.24 -61.35
C SER A 17 -32.73 -60.53 -60.11
N THR A 18 -32.46 -61.03 -58.90
CA THR A 18 -32.93 -60.44 -57.63
C THR A 18 -31.81 -60.02 -56.67
N SER A 19 -30.60 -59.83 -57.19
CA SER A 19 -29.39 -59.61 -56.36
C SER A 19 -28.51 -58.43 -56.80
N VAL A 20 -29.08 -57.45 -57.50
CA VAL A 20 -28.36 -56.21 -57.89
C VAL A 20 -28.98 -54.91 -57.33
N GLU A 21 -30.13 -54.95 -56.65
CA GLU A 21 -30.86 -53.72 -56.28
C GLU A 21 -30.85 -53.35 -54.78
N ASN A 22 -29.84 -53.78 -54.00
CA ASN A 22 -29.76 -53.44 -52.57
C ASN A 22 -28.33 -53.14 -52.07
N LEU A 23 -27.57 -52.35 -52.83
CA LEU A 23 -26.26 -51.82 -52.42
C LEU A 23 -26.22 -50.28 -52.52
N SER A 24 -27.24 -49.56 -52.03
CA SER A 24 -27.11 -48.13 -51.74
C SER A 24 -28.26 -47.55 -50.90
N LYS A 25 -28.39 -47.98 -49.63
CA LYS A 25 -29.16 -47.20 -48.63
C LYS A 25 -28.40 -47.11 -47.32
N GLN A 26 -27.21 -46.51 -47.38
CA GLN A 26 -26.65 -45.78 -46.23
C GLN A 26 -27.47 -44.49 -46.10
N PRO A 27 -28.02 -44.17 -44.91
CA PRO A 27 -28.86 -42.99 -44.75
C PRO A 27 -28.01 -41.76 -45.02
N LYS A 28 -28.39 -40.97 -46.04
CA LYS A 28 -27.89 -39.60 -46.21
C LYS A 28 -28.41 -38.76 -45.03
N LYS A 29 -27.83 -38.91 -43.84
CA LYS A 29 -27.89 -37.88 -42.81
C LYS A 29 -27.26 -36.66 -43.45
N THR A 30 -28.13 -35.72 -43.80
CA THR A 30 -27.83 -34.60 -44.67
C THR A 30 -26.70 -33.80 -44.03
N TYR A 31 -25.74 -33.35 -44.82
CA TYR A 31 -24.68 -32.42 -44.40
C TYR A 31 -25.21 -31.27 -43.51
N ARG A 32 -26.46 -30.84 -43.75
CA ARG A 32 -27.23 -29.93 -42.87
C ARG A 32 -27.30 -30.35 -41.40
N GLN A 33 -27.47 -31.63 -41.07
CA GLN A 33 -27.51 -32.11 -39.69
C GLN A 33 -26.16 -31.95 -38.99
N TYR A 34 -25.05 -32.20 -39.70
CA TYR A 34 -23.71 -31.98 -39.16
C TYR A 34 -23.40 -30.49 -38.93
N VAL A 35 -23.84 -29.62 -39.84
CA VAL A 35 -23.72 -28.17 -39.68
C VAL A 35 -24.53 -27.66 -38.48
N ILE A 36 -25.76 -28.15 -38.29
CA ILE A 36 -26.59 -27.79 -37.13
C ILE A 36 -25.94 -28.26 -35.82
N ILE A 37 -25.43 -29.49 -35.77
CA ILE A 37 -24.73 -30.01 -34.58
C ILE A 37 -23.48 -29.17 -34.28
N PHE A 38 -22.71 -28.80 -35.30
CA PHE A 38 -21.52 -27.95 -35.14
C PHE A 38 -21.87 -26.54 -34.61
N CYS A 39 -22.94 -25.92 -35.12
CA CYS A 39 -23.42 -24.64 -34.60
C CYS A 39 -23.89 -24.75 -33.14
N ILE A 40 -24.59 -25.83 -32.77
CA ILE A 40 -25.00 -26.07 -31.38
C ILE A 40 -23.78 -26.22 -30.47
N ILE A 41 -22.72 -26.92 -30.91
CA ILE A 41 -21.47 -27.05 -30.16
C ILE A 41 -20.81 -25.68 -29.96
N ILE A 42 -20.69 -24.85 -31.00
CA ILE A 42 -20.11 -23.51 -30.89
C ILE A 42 -20.93 -22.65 -29.92
N ILE A 43 -22.25 -22.62 -30.08
CA ILE A 43 -23.13 -21.84 -29.20
C ILE A 43 -22.99 -22.35 -27.75
N SER A 44 -22.96 -23.66 -27.54
CA SER A 44 -22.78 -24.24 -26.20
C SER A 44 -21.41 -23.89 -25.61
N SER A 45 -20.35 -23.85 -26.42
CA SER A 45 -19.02 -23.47 -25.95
C SER A 45 -18.95 -21.99 -25.58
N VAL A 46 -19.59 -21.12 -26.36
CA VAL A 46 -19.64 -19.69 -26.05
C VAL A 46 -20.43 -19.46 -24.76
N LEU A 47 -21.55 -20.15 -24.59
CA LEU A 47 -22.39 -20.07 -23.40
C LEU A 47 -21.69 -20.65 -22.16
N LEU A 48 -20.91 -21.73 -22.33
CA LEU A 48 -20.08 -22.28 -21.26
C LEU A 48 -18.98 -21.29 -20.85
N ILE A 49 -18.31 -20.66 -21.81
CA ILE A 49 -17.26 -19.65 -21.54
C ILE A 49 -17.85 -18.45 -20.80
N THR A 50 -19.03 -17.95 -21.21
CA THR A 50 -19.66 -16.82 -20.52
C THR A 50 -20.10 -17.20 -19.10
N ILE A 51 -20.64 -18.39 -18.88
CA ILE A 51 -20.99 -18.89 -17.53
C ILE A 51 -19.74 -19.03 -16.66
N VAL A 52 -18.65 -19.61 -17.18
CA VAL A 52 -17.38 -19.75 -16.43
C VAL A 52 -16.80 -18.39 -16.08
N ASN A 53 -16.86 -17.42 -17.00
CA ASN A 53 -16.39 -16.06 -16.73
C ASN A 53 -17.27 -15.35 -15.69
N GLN A 54 -18.59 -15.53 -15.71
CA GLN A 54 -19.49 -14.98 -14.69
C GLN A 54 -19.28 -15.65 -13.32
N LEU A 55 -19.05 -16.96 -13.29
CA LEU A 55 -18.72 -17.67 -12.05
C LEU A 55 -17.36 -17.22 -11.49
N LYS A 56 -16.34 -17.05 -12.33
CA LYS A 56 -15.05 -16.47 -11.90
C LYS A 56 -15.22 -15.07 -11.32
N PHE A 57 -16.00 -14.22 -11.97
CA PHE A 57 -16.30 -12.88 -11.46
C PHE A 57 -16.97 -12.95 -10.08
N PHE A 58 -17.94 -13.84 -9.90
CA PHE A 58 -18.63 -14.02 -8.62
C PHE A 58 -17.70 -14.56 -7.50
N PHE A 59 -16.89 -15.58 -7.78
CA PHE A 59 -15.95 -16.14 -6.80
C PHE A 59 -14.83 -15.16 -6.41
N ILE A 60 -14.32 -14.36 -7.36
CA ILE A 60 -13.33 -13.31 -7.07
C ILE A 60 -13.95 -12.20 -6.23
N HIS A 61 -15.24 -11.88 -6.46
CA HIS A 61 -15.94 -10.89 -5.63
C HIS A 61 -16.12 -11.37 -4.19
N ASP A 62 -16.34 -12.67 -3.97
CA ASP A 62 -16.54 -13.25 -2.64
C ASP A 62 -15.22 -13.38 -1.84
N GLU A 63 -14.07 -13.45 -2.52
CA GLU A 63 -12.74 -13.44 -1.89
C GLU A 63 -12.26 -12.02 -1.56
N ILE A 64 -12.80 -10.99 -2.25
CA ILE A 64 -12.50 -9.57 -2.02
C ILE A 64 -13.50 -8.92 -1.04
N SER A 65 -14.68 -9.52 -0.83
CA SER A 65 -15.72 -9.03 0.09
C SER A 65 -15.47 -9.37 1.57
N ASP A 66 -14.24 -9.71 1.95
CA ASP A 66 -13.81 -9.55 3.35
C ASP A 66 -13.56 -8.06 3.62
N ASP A 67 -14.66 -7.30 3.68
CA ASP A 67 -14.79 -5.86 4.00
C ASP A 67 -14.16 -5.48 5.36
N LYS A 68 -13.48 -6.43 6.00
CA LYS A 68 -12.83 -6.33 7.29
C LYS A 68 -11.36 -5.89 7.21
N TYR A 69 -10.72 -5.98 6.04
CA TYR A 69 -9.27 -5.80 5.93
C TYR A 69 -8.79 -4.49 5.30
N TYR A 70 -9.62 -3.80 4.52
CA TYR A 70 -9.21 -2.57 3.82
C TYR A 70 -10.00 -1.35 4.30
N PRO A 71 -9.33 -0.28 4.76
CA PRO A 71 -9.97 1.01 5.02
C PRO A 71 -10.80 1.45 3.80
N SER A 72 -12.02 1.95 4.05
CA SER A 72 -12.98 2.32 2.99
C SER A 72 -12.43 3.40 2.06
N GLU A 73 -11.50 4.23 2.54
CA GLU A 73 -10.81 5.25 1.76
C GLU A 73 -9.91 4.63 0.67
N ILE A 74 -9.27 3.50 0.96
CA ILE A 74 -8.40 2.79 0.01
C ILE A 74 -9.24 2.13 -1.07
N LEU A 75 -10.36 1.50 -0.70
CA LEU A 75 -11.29 0.89 -1.66
C LEU A 75 -11.92 1.93 -2.58
N TYR A 76 -12.30 3.10 -2.04
CA TYR A 76 -12.81 4.21 -2.83
C TYR A 76 -11.74 4.74 -3.81
N LEU A 77 -10.51 4.96 -3.34
CA LEU A 77 -9.42 5.41 -4.20
C LEU A 77 -9.12 4.39 -5.30
N PHE A 78 -9.06 3.11 -4.96
CA PHE A 78 -8.81 2.03 -5.90
C PHE A 78 -9.87 2.00 -7.01
N ARG A 79 -11.16 1.91 -6.64
CA ARG A 79 -12.28 1.89 -7.60
C ARG A 79 -12.38 3.16 -8.44
N LYS A 80 -11.91 4.30 -7.93
CA LYS A 80 -11.89 5.56 -8.68
C LYS A 80 -10.87 5.51 -9.83
N HIS A 81 -9.78 4.77 -9.66
CA HIS A 81 -8.65 4.75 -10.58
C HIS A 81 -8.63 3.51 -11.47
N ASP A 82 -9.29 2.42 -11.08
CA ASP A 82 -9.57 1.24 -11.90
C ASP A 82 -10.66 1.58 -12.96
N ARG A 83 -10.23 1.90 -14.19
CA ARG A 83 -11.13 2.36 -15.26
C ARG A 83 -11.75 1.20 -16.02
N ASP A 84 -11.05 0.08 -16.11
CA ASP A 84 -11.51 -1.12 -16.80
C ASP A 84 -12.18 -2.15 -15.89
N ASN A 85 -12.23 -1.89 -14.57
CA ASN A 85 -12.83 -2.72 -13.53
C ASN A 85 -12.24 -4.14 -13.50
N ASP A 86 -10.95 -4.28 -13.82
CA ASP A 86 -10.27 -5.57 -13.82
C ASP A 86 -9.79 -5.98 -12.40
N ASN A 87 -10.02 -5.12 -11.40
CA ASN A 87 -9.54 -5.23 -10.02
C ASN A 87 -8.01 -5.17 -9.89
N TYR A 88 -7.33 -4.61 -10.89
CA TYR A 88 -5.93 -4.24 -10.86
C TYR A 88 -5.80 -2.74 -11.18
N LEU A 89 -4.59 -2.20 -10.99
CA LEU A 89 -4.26 -0.86 -11.48
C LEU A 89 -3.10 -1.02 -12.46
N SER A 90 -3.38 -0.77 -13.73
CA SER A 90 -2.33 -0.67 -14.74
C SER A 90 -1.38 0.49 -14.45
N LEU A 91 -0.21 0.50 -15.09
CA LEU A 91 0.77 1.60 -14.90
C LEU A 91 0.17 2.97 -15.24
N ASP A 92 -0.69 3.04 -16.26
CA ASP A 92 -1.34 4.27 -16.72
C ASP A 92 -2.44 4.75 -15.74
N GLU A 93 -3.14 3.81 -15.11
CA GLU A 93 -4.14 4.11 -14.07
C GLU A 93 -3.50 4.48 -12.73
N PHE A 94 -2.33 3.90 -12.45
CA PHE A 94 -1.54 4.20 -11.27
C PHE A 94 -0.76 5.51 -11.40
N GLU A 95 -0.37 5.95 -12.61
CA GLU A 95 0.35 7.20 -12.84
C GLU A 95 -0.22 8.44 -12.10
N PRO A 96 -1.53 8.74 -12.12
CA PRO A 96 -2.09 9.85 -11.35
C PRO A 96 -1.95 9.65 -9.83
N ILE A 97 -2.04 8.41 -9.34
CA ILE A 97 -1.82 8.10 -7.92
C ILE A 97 -0.33 8.25 -7.58
N ALA A 98 0.55 7.71 -8.43
CA ALA A 98 2.00 7.77 -8.28
C ALA A 98 2.50 9.21 -8.30
N SER A 99 1.93 10.07 -9.15
CA SER A 99 2.28 11.49 -9.19
C SER A 99 1.80 12.23 -7.94
N GLN A 100 0.62 11.89 -7.38
CA GLN A 100 0.16 12.42 -6.09
C GLN A 100 1.02 11.93 -4.91
N LEU A 101 1.37 10.64 -4.87
CA LEU A 101 2.24 10.04 -3.86
C LEU A 101 3.70 10.48 -3.99
N GLY A 102 4.12 10.70 -5.23
CA GLY A 102 5.48 11.05 -5.64
C GLY A 102 5.75 12.54 -5.67
N GLN A 103 4.77 13.39 -5.31
CA GLN A 103 5.05 14.80 -5.03
C GLN A 103 6.04 14.86 -3.88
N LYS A 104 7.33 14.94 -4.22
CA LYS A 104 8.39 15.20 -3.27
C LYS A 104 8.11 16.59 -2.71
N LYS A 105 7.44 16.68 -1.56
CA LYS A 105 7.40 17.93 -0.82
C LYS A 105 8.85 18.32 -0.56
N VAL A 106 9.29 19.44 -1.15
CA VAL A 106 10.58 20.03 -0.82
C VAL A 106 10.58 20.23 0.69
N PRO A 107 11.67 19.87 1.41
CA PRO A 107 11.75 20.17 2.83
C PRO A 107 11.44 21.65 3.04
N THR A 108 10.39 21.93 3.80
CA THR A 108 10.05 23.30 4.15
C THR A 108 11.11 23.79 5.13
N ASP A 109 11.91 24.77 4.71
CA ASP A 109 12.92 25.36 5.57
C ASP A 109 12.24 26.28 6.60
N TYR A 110 12.02 25.76 7.81
CA TYR A 110 11.47 26.53 8.94
C TYR A 110 12.52 27.46 9.59
N ILE A 111 13.32 28.16 8.77
CA ILE A 111 14.37 29.06 9.26
C ILE A 111 13.70 30.30 9.85
N GLN A 112 13.94 30.54 11.14
CA GLN A 112 13.48 31.76 11.80
C GLN A 112 14.60 32.80 11.77
N PRO A 113 14.31 34.07 11.41
CA PRO A 113 15.32 35.11 11.35
C PRO A 113 15.87 35.41 12.75
N ILE A 114 17.18 35.67 12.80
CA ILE A 114 17.89 36.14 13.99
C ILE A 114 18.11 37.64 13.78
N LEU A 115 17.58 38.47 14.67
CA LEU A 115 17.75 39.92 14.62
C LEU A 115 19.05 40.31 15.32
N ASN A 116 19.65 41.44 14.94
CA ASN A 116 20.86 41.95 15.59
C ASN A 116 20.66 42.30 17.07
N THR A 117 19.41 42.53 17.49
CA THR A 117 19.02 42.78 18.88
C THR A 117 18.83 41.51 19.70
N ASP A 118 18.77 40.34 19.05
CA ASP A 118 18.51 39.08 19.74
C ASP A 118 19.78 38.57 20.43
N GLN A 119 19.60 37.96 21.61
CA GLN A 119 20.66 37.17 22.21
C GLN A 119 20.87 35.89 21.40
N LEU A 120 22.13 35.65 21.01
CA LEU A 120 22.52 34.48 20.24
C LEU A 120 22.75 33.27 21.16
N VAL A 121 22.11 32.16 20.82
CA VAL A 121 22.30 30.86 21.47
C VAL A 121 22.88 29.90 20.43
N THR A 122 24.10 29.42 20.66
CA THR A 122 24.73 28.40 19.83
C THR A 122 24.52 27.04 20.48
N ILE A 123 23.97 26.10 19.72
CA ILE A 123 23.73 24.74 20.17
C ILE A 123 24.64 23.80 19.39
N ASP A 124 25.31 22.92 20.13
CA ASP A 124 26.09 21.82 19.60
C ASP A 124 25.31 20.51 19.75
N ALA A 125 25.15 19.78 18.65
CA ALA A 125 24.48 18.48 18.62
C ALA A 125 25.52 17.37 18.69
N PHE A 126 25.31 16.44 19.63
CA PHE A 126 26.10 15.22 19.78
C PHE A 126 25.18 14.03 19.51
N PHE A 127 25.67 13.07 18.73
CA PHE A 127 24.91 11.89 18.32
C PHE A 127 25.72 10.63 18.63
N GLU A 128 25.10 9.69 19.33
CA GLU A 128 25.67 8.37 19.56
C GLU A 128 25.05 7.38 18.58
N PRO A 129 25.83 6.77 17.67
CA PRO A 129 25.32 5.81 16.70
C PRO A 129 24.75 4.56 17.36
N LEU A 130 23.87 3.86 16.65
CA LEU A 130 23.30 2.61 17.12
C LEU A 130 24.42 1.57 17.35
N ASN A 131 24.54 1.10 18.58
CA ASN A 131 25.47 0.04 18.93
C ASN A 131 24.82 -1.34 18.81
N PHE A 132 25.18 -2.10 17.77
CA PHE A 132 24.65 -3.44 17.55
C PHE A 132 25.03 -4.45 18.63
N SER A 133 26.13 -4.23 19.36
CA SER A 133 26.57 -5.16 20.39
C SER A 133 25.64 -5.19 21.61
N THR A 134 24.81 -4.16 21.79
CA THR A 134 23.86 -4.06 22.92
C THR A 134 22.48 -4.61 22.58
N MET A 135 22.22 -4.96 21.32
CA MET A 135 20.93 -5.45 20.88
C MET A 135 20.79 -6.96 21.13
N THR A 136 19.65 -7.38 21.67
CA THR A 136 19.37 -8.79 21.98
C THR A 136 18.77 -9.59 20.82
N LYS A 137 18.23 -8.90 19.80
CA LYS A 137 17.65 -9.53 18.60
C LYS A 137 18.73 -9.73 17.54
N ASP A 138 18.71 -10.89 16.89
CA ASP A 138 19.59 -11.17 15.75
C ASP A 138 19.04 -10.49 14.49
N PHE A 139 19.85 -9.62 13.88
CA PHE A 139 19.52 -8.90 12.65
C PHE A 139 20.23 -9.48 11.41
N ARG A 140 20.90 -10.64 11.55
CA ARG A 140 21.59 -11.33 10.45
C ARG A 140 20.62 -11.99 9.46
N HIS A 141 19.37 -12.20 9.87
CA HIS A 141 18.32 -12.76 9.05
C HIS A 141 17.20 -11.72 8.88
N THR A 142 17.23 -10.95 7.80
CA THR A 142 16.09 -10.13 7.39
C THR A 142 14.98 -11.08 6.92
N TYR A 143 13.81 -11.02 7.56
CA TYR A 143 12.78 -12.04 7.38
C TYR A 143 12.03 -11.97 6.04
N PHE A 144 12.14 -10.89 5.26
CA PHE A 144 11.25 -10.70 4.10
C PHE A 144 11.82 -10.03 2.84
N THR A 145 13.05 -9.48 2.83
CA THR A 145 13.62 -8.89 1.60
C THR A 145 15.14 -8.96 1.55
N ASN A 146 15.72 -8.94 0.33
CA ASN A 146 17.16 -8.81 0.05
C ASN A 146 17.74 -7.43 0.47
N LEU A 147 16.95 -6.57 1.14
CA LEU A 147 17.32 -5.23 1.53
C LEU A 147 17.45 -5.17 3.06
N ASP A 148 18.55 -4.57 3.53
CA ASP A 148 18.78 -4.31 4.95
C ASP A 148 17.91 -3.12 5.39
N GLU A 149 16.75 -3.40 5.99
CA GLU A 149 15.77 -2.39 6.43
C GLU A 149 16.37 -1.36 7.41
N LEU A 150 17.42 -1.74 8.14
CA LEU A 150 18.12 -0.88 9.10
C LEU A 150 19.37 -0.21 8.51
N GLN A 151 19.62 -0.33 7.20
CA GLN A 151 20.80 0.24 6.55
C GLN A 151 20.93 1.74 6.83
N SER A 152 19.84 2.50 6.71
CA SER A 152 19.86 3.94 6.98
C SER A 152 20.27 4.25 8.42
N LEU A 153 19.79 3.45 9.39
CA LEU A 153 20.12 3.61 10.80
C LEU A 153 21.57 3.18 11.10
N LYS A 154 22.08 2.15 10.42
CA LYS A 154 23.49 1.72 10.46
C LYS A 154 24.45 2.79 9.94
N LEU A 155 24.04 3.49 8.90
CA LEU A 155 24.85 4.53 8.25
C LEU A 155 24.75 5.88 8.97
N TRP A 156 23.72 6.08 9.79
CA TRP A 156 23.57 7.29 10.58
C TRP A 156 24.55 7.28 11.75
N LYS A 157 25.67 7.99 11.59
CA LYS A 157 26.77 8.02 12.57
C LYS A 157 27.03 9.39 13.21
N GLN A 158 26.43 10.44 12.66
CA GLN A 158 26.67 11.81 13.07
C GLN A 158 25.40 12.65 12.84
N PRO A 159 25.22 13.78 13.55
CA PRO A 159 24.13 14.69 13.26
C PRO A 159 24.27 15.24 11.83
N TYR A 160 23.14 15.61 11.23
CA TYR A 160 23.12 16.29 9.93
C TYR A 160 23.81 17.66 10.00
N VAL A 161 23.62 18.39 11.10
CA VAL A 161 24.24 19.68 11.40
C VAL A 161 24.73 19.65 12.86
N SER A 162 26.04 19.66 13.06
CA SER A 162 26.62 19.56 14.41
C SER A 162 26.52 20.84 15.23
N ARG A 163 26.37 22.01 14.60
CA ARG A 163 26.31 23.30 15.28
C ARG A 163 25.32 24.22 14.59
N LEU A 164 24.42 24.83 15.36
CA LEU A 164 23.42 25.76 14.82
C LEU A 164 23.17 26.93 15.77
N ASN A 165 22.93 28.10 15.19
CA ASN A 165 22.62 29.32 15.90
C ASN A 165 21.12 29.57 15.97
N PHE A 166 20.67 30.05 17.13
CA PHE A 166 19.29 30.38 17.43
C PHE A 166 19.22 31.74 18.10
N ALA A 167 18.09 32.43 17.95
CA ALA A 167 17.78 33.56 18.80
C ALA A 167 17.15 33.04 20.10
N ALA A 168 17.51 33.62 21.25
CA ALA A 168 16.93 33.23 22.53
C ALA A 168 15.38 33.28 22.54
N ARG A 169 14.79 34.22 21.78
CA ARG A 169 13.33 34.34 21.61
C ARG A 169 12.68 33.11 20.96
N HIS A 170 13.42 32.32 20.17
CA HIS A 170 12.89 31.10 19.54
C HIS A 170 12.54 30.05 20.59
N PHE A 171 13.14 30.08 21.78
CA PHE A 171 12.87 29.14 22.89
C PHE A 171 11.62 29.49 23.71
N LYS A 172 10.91 30.58 23.36
CA LYS A 172 9.67 30.97 24.04
C LYS A 172 8.63 29.84 24.06
N SER A 173 8.62 28.97 23.05
CA SER A 173 7.71 27.81 22.98
C SER A 173 7.87 26.80 24.11
N PHE A 174 9.03 26.76 24.77
CA PHE A 174 9.26 25.87 25.91
C PHE A 174 8.65 26.40 27.21
N LEU A 175 8.24 27.67 27.26
CA LEU A 175 7.67 28.27 28.46
C LEU A 175 6.22 27.80 28.68
N PRO A 176 5.79 27.63 29.94
CA PRO A 176 4.40 27.29 30.23
C PRO A 176 3.44 28.39 29.73
N LYS A 177 2.38 28.00 29.03
CA LYS A 177 1.35 28.92 28.51
C LYS A 177 0.41 29.45 29.61
N LYS A 178 0.27 28.69 30.70
CA LYS A 178 -0.60 28.99 31.86
C LYS A 178 0.25 29.44 33.05
N SER A 179 -0.35 29.54 34.25
CA SER A 179 0.35 29.83 35.50
C SER A 179 1.63 28.99 35.66
N ILE A 180 2.70 29.64 36.10
CA ILE A 180 3.99 28.99 36.38
C ILE A 180 3.85 28.28 37.72
N GLU A 181 3.64 26.97 37.68
CA GLU A 181 3.52 26.13 38.87
C GLU A 181 4.69 25.14 38.92
N ILE A 182 5.49 25.24 39.97
CA ILE A 182 6.65 24.37 40.17
C ILE A 182 6.16 22.93 40.41
N GLY A 183 6.80 21.96 39.77
CA GLY A 183 6.49 20.54 39.92
C GLY A 183 5.26 20.06 39.14
N LYS A 184 4.46 20.95 38.53
CA LYS A 184 3.34 20.53 37.68
C LYS A 184 3.77 20.37 36.23
N PRO A 185 3.52 19.21 35.60
CA PRO A 185 3.84 19.02 34.20
C PRO A 185 2.87 19.80 33.30
N TYR A 186 3.39 20.29 32.18
CA TYR A 186 2.62 20.89 31.09
C TYR A 186 3.09 20.33 29.75
N TRP A 187 2.22 20.41 28.75
CA TRP A 187 2.53 19.93 27.41
C TRP A 187 3.23 21.01 26.60
N ILE A 188 4.36 20.66 25.99
CA ILE A 188 4.97 21.46 24.91
C ILE A 188 4.36 21.04 23.59
N ILE A 189 4.28 19.73 23.36
CA ILE A 189 3.57 19.11 22.25
C ILE A 189 2.53 18.19 22.87
N GLU A 190 1.25 18.48 22.62
CA GLU A 190 0.17 17.61 23.10
C GLU A 190 0.18 16.29 22.34
N GLY A 191 0.25 15.19 23.09
CA GLY A 191 0.02 13.86 22.56
C GLY A 191 -1.45 13.71 22.17
N THR A 192 -1.71 12.90 21.15
CA THR A 192 -3.06 12.78 20.64
C THR A 192 -3.84 11.80 21.50
N LYS A 193 -5.05 12.20 21.92
CA LYS A 193 -5.81 11.48 22.94
C LYS A 193 -6.46 10.19 22.44
N HIS A 194 -6.44 9.93 21.13
CA HIS A 194 -7.08 8.76 20.55
C HIS A 194 -6.03 7.78 20.01
N GLN A 195 -6.12 6.50 20.42
CA GLN A 195 -5.31 5.41 19.84
C GLN A 195 -5.54 5.24 18.32
N PHE A 196 -6.63 5.81 17.80
CA PHE A 196 -7.06 5.78 16.40
C PHE A 196 -7.03 7.17 15.74
N ALA A 197 -6.29 8.13 16.31
CA ALA A 197 -6.37 9.49 15.83
C ALA A 197 -5.88 9.61 14.36
N GLU A 198 -6.81 10.02 13.49
CA GLU A 198 -6.75 10.04 12.01
C GLU A 198 -5.68 10.96 11.39
N HIS A 199 -4.83 11.62 12.18
CA HIS A 199 -4.13 12.82 11.73
C HIS A 199 -2.68 12.63 11.27
N LEU A 200 -2.08 11.43 11.40
CA LEU A 200 -0.76 11.21 10.84
C LEU A 200 -0.90 10.61 9.44
N PRO A 201 -0.53 11.36 8.39
CA PRO A 201 -0.73 10.90 7.02
C PRO A 201 -0.03 9.55 6.82
N ALA A 202 -0.57 8.68 5.96
CA ALA A 202 0.06 7.40 5.65
C ALA A 202 1.52 7.57 5.19
N ASN A 203 1.86 8.74 4.65
CA ASN A 203 3.20 9.14 4.24
C ASN A 203 4.23 9.05 5.40
N ARG A 204 5.18 8.12 5.26
CA ARG A 204 6.30 7.90 6.20
C ARG A 204 7.58 8.63 5.81
N TYR A 205 7.62 9.23 4.62
CA TYR A 205 8.82 9.82 4.04
C TYR A 205 8.85 11.35 4.17
N TYR A 206 7.68 11.99 4.16
CA TYR A 206 7.55 13.44 4.25
C TYR A 206 6.75 13.81 5.52
N PRO A 207 7.34 14.60 6.43
CA PRO A 207 6.64 15.06 7.61
C PRO A 207 5.50 16.02 7.24
N PRO A 208 4.43 16.07 8.05
CA PRO A 208 3.39 17.08 7.91
C PRO A 208 3.92 18.47 8.22
N ASP A 209 3.16 19.50 7.83
CA ASP A 209 3.53 20.89 8.06
C ASP A 209 3.55 21.23 9.56
N VAL A 210 4.55 22.02 9.95
CA VAL A 210 4.82 22.34 11.36
C VAL A 210 4.10 23.62 11.78
N SER A 211 3.33 23.53 12.86
CA SER A 211 2.75 24.71 13.53
C SER A 211 3.83 25.64 14.06
N HIS A 212 3.58 26.96 14.04
CA HIS A 212 4.52 27.98 14.49
C HIS A 212 5.07 27.74 15.90
N GLU A 213 4.26 27.19 16.80
CA GLU A 213 4.67 26.90 18.18
C GLU A 213 5.74 25.80 18.26
N HIS A 214 5.77 24.88 17.29
CA HIS A 214 6.67 23.72 17.27
C HIS A 214 7.88 23.91 16.37
N ILE A 215 8.05 25.08 15.74
CA ILE A 215 9.17 25.35 14.82
C ILE A 215 10.52 25.13 15.50
N ILE A 216 10.69 25.58 16.75
CA ILE A 216 11.97 25.41 17.45
C ILE A 216 12.31 23.93 17.64
N ILE A 217 11.31 23.09 17.95
CA ILE A 217 11.51 21.64 18.10
C ILE A 217 11.87 21.02 16.76
N HIS A 218 11.16 21.39 15.68
CA HIS A 218 11.53 20.96 14.34
C HIS A 218 12.99 21.32 14.04
N ARG A 219 13.41 22.57 14.26
CA ARG A 219 14.77 23.04 13.97
C ARG A 219 15.84 22.30 14.80
N LEU A 220 15.57 22.02 16.08
CA LEU A 220 16.46 21.23 16.94
C LEU A 220 16.61 19.80 16.41
N LEU A 221 15.49 19.15 16.04
CA LEU A 221 15.52 17.81 15.45
C LEU A 221 16.14 17.81 14.04
N SER A 222 16.02 18.91 13.29
CA SER A 222 16.66 19.08 11.98
C SER A 222 18.17 19.08 12.04
N MET A 223 18.76 19.36 13.21
CA MET A 223 20.19 19.18 13.43
C MET A 223 20.60 17.71 13.30
N PHE A 224 19.69 16.77 13.57
CA PHE A 224 19.95 15.34 13.46
C PHE A 224 19.54 14.77 12.09
N HIS A 225 18.37 15.18 11.57
CA HIS A 225 17.84 14.65 10.31
C HIS A 225 17.11 15.75 9.51
N PRO A 226 17.31 15.90 8.19
CA PRO A 226 16.73 17.00 7.40
C PRO A 226 15.19 17.01 7.33
N ARG A 227 14.53 15.90 7.67
CA ARG A 227 13.06 15.75 7.66
C ARG A 227 12.57 15.11 8.96
N PRO A 228 12.60 15.81 10.08
CA PRO A 228 12.18 15.25 11.35
C PRO A 228 10.64 15.23 11.42
N PHE A 229 10.10 14.15 11.98
CA PHE A 229 8.69 14.14 12.42
C PHE A 229 8.64 14.64 13.86
N ILE A 230 7.82 15.66 14.13
CA ILE A 230 7.60 16.14 15.50
C ILE A 230 6.76 15.15 16.31
N PHE A 231 5.77 14.54 15.64
CA PHE A 231 4.85 13.61 16.27
C PHE A 231 5.26 12.18 15.97
N THR A 232 5.40 11.38 17.02
CA THR A 232 5.57 9.93 16.91
C THR A 232 4.23 9.30 16.52
N ARG A 233 4.27 8.25 15.70
CA ARG A 233 3.06 7.46 15.37
C ARG A 233 2.65 6.57 16.53
N PHE A 234 3.63 6.00 17.21
CA PHE A 234 3.40 5.08 18.31
C PHE A 234 3.48 5.83 19.64
N PRO A 235 2.64 5.45 20.62
CA PRO A 235 2.75 5.97 21.97
C PRO A 235 4.11 5.60 22.60
N PRO A 236 4.62 6.41 23.54
CA PRO A 236 4.05 7.68 23.99
C PRO A 236 4.18 8.77 22.92
N GLN A 237 3.10 9.54 22.73
CA GLN A 237 3.08 10.69 21.84
C GLN A 237 3.09 11.98 22.65
N GLY A 238 3.67 13.02 22.07
CA GLY A 238 3.79 14.33 22.70
C GLY A 238 5.06 14.47 23.54
N THR A 239 5.30 15.71 23.95
CA THR A 239 6.47 16.13 24.72
C THR A 239 5.98 16.94 25.90
N ALA A 240 6.38 16.52 27.09
CA ALA A 240 5.97 17.15 28.34
C ALA A 240 7.16 17.82 29.01
N ALA A 241 6.89 18.92 29.68
CA ALA A 241 7.86 19.67 30.47
C ALA A 241 7.38 19.89 31.89
N VAL A 242 8.31 20.14 32.79
CA VAL A 242 8.05 20.51 34.17
C VAL A 242 9.00 21.61 34.59
N VAL A 243 8.48 22.60 35.31
CA VAL A 243 9.31 23.60 35.99
C VAL A 243 9.86 22.97 37.26
N ARG A 244 11.17 22.72 37.33
CA ARG A 244 11.84 22.14 38.51
C ARG A 244 12.11 23.17 39.59
N ALA A 245 12.50 24.38 39.19
CA ALA A 245 12.81 25.46 40.11
C ALA A 245 12.55 26.83 39.47
N ARG A 246 12.37 27.85 40.31
CA ARG A 246 12.22 29.25 39.92
C ARG A 246 13.08 30.14 40.79
N HIS A 247 13.81 31.06 40.16
CA HIS A 247 14.54 32.11 40.86
C HIS A 247 14.32 33.46 40.16
N GLY A 248 13.47 34.31 40.74
CA GLY A 248 13.07 35.59 40.12
C GLY A 248 12.36 35.39 38.78
N SER A 249 13.02 35.83 37.70
CA SER A 249 12.60 35.66 36.30
C SER A 249 13.17 34.42 35.62
N LEU A 250 14.08 33.69 36.27
CA LEU A 250 14.71 32.49 35.72
C LEU A 250 13.89 31.24 36.08
N LEU A 251 13.72 30.36 35.10
CA LEU A 251 13.05 29.07 35.24
C LEU A 251 14.00 27.95 34.86
N ASP A 252 14.06 26.92 35.70
CA ASP A 252 14.70 25.65 35.36
C ASP A 252 13.61 24.70 34.83
N ILE A 253 13.64 24.44 33.52
CA ILE A 253 12.64 23.65 32.82
C ILE A 253 13.30 22.34 32.36
N TYR A 254 12.70 21.23 32.78
CA TYR A 254 13.06 19.90 32.29
C TYR A 254 11.99 19.40 31.33
N PHE A 255 12.37 18.90 30.16
CA PHE A 255 11.44 18.35 29.16
C PHE A 255 11.95 17.05 28.56
N ARG A 256 11.00 16.22 28.09
CA ARG A 256 11.24 14.96 27.39
C ARG A 256 10.21 14.75 26.29
#